data_AF-A0A2N1UF57-F1
#
_entry.id   AF-A0A2N1UF57-F1
#
_cell.length_a   1.000
_cell.length_b   1.000
_cell.length_c   1.000
_cell.angle_alpha   90.00
_cell.angle_beta   90.00
_cell.angle_gamma   90.00
#
_symmetry.space_group_name_H-M   'P 1'
#
loop_
_entity.id
_entity.type
_entity.pdbx_description
1 polymer ?
#
loop_
_entity_poly.entity_id
_entity_poly.type
_entity_poly.pdbx_seq_one_letter_code
_entity_poly.pdbx_strand_id
1 'polypeptide(L)'
;MPLLAIKEISRKKYMEDKAGTILLAAKENVLENIISSYEARIQMVEAFFETTGQIFEDFQESLLSKRQEREKINDQLKENLARNGSLRKKDFDRMMNIISLYQEQSEQEIRKLSKEYLGEQTKLAQQLREGLKSFKDALTQGQAQEVKELQTLIKEILTKQDESKIEVTSKLKEFQQGQQQTSEMLGDLLARGEDLKIRDFKAMLTEFKRQRKERIACQERRRQEVKDMLGEFKAKRTETERERLAVLQEA
;
A
#
# COMPACT_ATOMS: atom_id res chain seq x y z
N MET A 1 66.61 -38.86 -18.64
CA MET A 1 66.14 -37.48 -18.40
C MET A 1 64.72 -37.14 -18.91
N PRO A 2 64.12 -37.75 -19.97
CA PRO A 2 62.81 -37.30 -20.46
C PRO A 2 61.59 -37.65 -19.58
N LEU A 3 61.70 -38.68 -18.72
CA LEU A 3 60.60 -39.11 -17.82
C LEU A 3 60.24 -38.09 -16.72
N LEU A 4 61.17 -37.22 -16.32
CA LEU A 4 60.92 -36.18 -15.31
C LEU A 4 60.05 -35.04 -15.85
N ALA A 5 60.31 -34.61 -17.09
CA ALA A 5 59.55 -33.54 -17.75
C ALA A 5 58.09 -33.92 -17.99
N ILE A 6 57.80 -35.18 -18.36
CA ILE A 6 56.43 -35.67 -18.60
C ILE A 6 55.63 -35.72 -17.28
N LYS A 7 56.28 -36.08 -16.16
CA LYS A 7 55.66 -36.06 -14.82
C LYS A 7 55.33 -34.64 -14.37
N GLU A 8 56.19 -33.66 -14.62
CA GLU A 8 55.92 -32.26 -14.28
C GLU A 8 54.78 -31.65 -15.10
N ILE A 9 54.73 -31.92 -16.41
CA ILE A 9 53.64 -31.44 -17.29
C ILE A 9 52.30 -32.05 -16.86
N SER A 10 52.26 -33.36 -16.58
CA SER A 10 51.04 -34.04 -16.11
C SER A 10 50.57 -33.51 -14.76
N ARG A 11 51.51 -33.21 -13.84
CA ARG A 11 51.20 -32.63 -12.53
C ARG A 11 50.68 -31.21 -12.64
N LYS A 12 51.25 -30.38 -13.51
CA LYS A 12 50.76 -29.00 -13.77
C LYS A 12 49.33 -29.01 -14.31
N LYS A 13 49.06 -29.84 -15.32
CA LYS A 13 47.72 -29.98 -15.92
C LYS A 13 46.68 -30.45 -14.90
N TYR A 14 47.03 -31.42 -14.06
CA TYR A 14 46.15 -31.91 -12.99
C TYR A 14 45.86 -30.84 -11.93
N MET A 15 46.84 -29.99 -11.59
CA MET A 15 46.65 -28.90 -10.64
C MET A 15 45.80 -27.76 -11.23
N GLU A 16 45.95 -27.46 -12.52
CA GLU A 16 45.11 -26.48 -13.23
C GLU A 16 43.65 -26.96 -13.32
N ASP A 17 43.41 -28.22 -13.70
CA ASP A 17 42.05 -28.79 -13.75
C ASP A 17 41.41 -28.82 -12.35
N LYS A 18 42.16 -29.20 -11.31
CA LYS A 18 41.68 -29.21 -9.93
C LYS A 18 41.38 -27.81 -9.41
N ALA A 19 42.21 -26.82 -9.72
CA ALA A 19 41.97 -25.43 -9.37
C ALA A 19 40.72 -24.87 -10.08
N GLY A 20 40.53 -25.20 -11.36
CA GLY A 20 39.32 -24.84 -12.12
C GLY A 20 38.05 -25.44 -11.51
N THR A 21 38.10 -26.70 -11.08
CA THR A 21 36.96 -27.40 -10.45
C THR A 21 36.59 -26.78 -9.10
N ILE A 22 37.59 -26.43 -8.27
CA ILE A 22 37.38 -25.78 -6.96
C ILE A 22 36.77 -24.38 -7.14
N LEU A 23 37.24 -23.62 -8.13
CA LEU A 23 36.72 -22.29 -8.43
C LEU A 23 35.25 -22.34 -8.89
N LEU A 24 34.88 -23.33 -9.71
CA LEU A 24 33.52 -23.52 -10.20
C LEU A 24 32.56 -23.87 -9.05
N ALA A 25 32.94 -24.83 -8.21
CA ALA A 25 32.17 -25.23 -7.03
C ALA A 25 31.99 -24.07 -6.02
N ALA A 26 33.00 -23.22 -5.86
CA ALA A 26 32.90 -22.04 -5.01
C ALA A 26 31.90 -21.01 -5.54
N LYS A 27 31.84 -20.80 -6.87
CA LYS A 27 30.88 -19.90 -7.52
C LYS A 27 29.44 -20.42 -7.40
N GLU A 28 29.24 -21.71 -7.60
CA GLU A 28 27.93 -22.37 -7.43
C GLU A 28 27.42 -22.25 -5.99
N ASN A 29 28.30 -22.46 -4.99
CA ASN A 29 27.95 -22.31 -3.58
C ASN A 29 27.53 -20.87 -3.24
N VAL A 30 28.26 -19.85 -3.73
CA VAL A 30 27.88 -18.45 -3.54
C VAL A 30 26.53 -18.14 -4.18
N LEU A 31 26.27 -18.64 -5.39
CA LEU A 31 25.01 -18.41 -6.08
C LEU A 31 23.83 -19.05 -5.33
N GLU A 32 23.97 -20.29 -4.88
CA GLU A 32 22.92 -21.00 -4.15
C GLU A 32 22.61 -20.30 -2.81
N ASN A 33 23.63 -19.80 -2.11
CA ASN A 33 23.45 -19.00 -0.90
C ASN A 33 22.69 -17.69 -1.17
N ILE A 34 22.97 -17.02 -2.29
CA ILE A 34 22.28 -15.78 -2.68
C ILE A 34 20.80 -16.10 -2.97
N ILE A 35 20.52 -17.12 -3.77
CA ILE A 35 19.15 -17.51 -4.11
C ILE A 35 18.37 -17.89 -2.86
N SER A 36 18.94 -18.73 -1.99
CA SER A 36 18.33 -19.13 -0.72
C SER A 36 18.00 -17.94 0.18
N SER A 37 18.89 -16.94 0.23
CA SER A 37 18.66 -15.69 0.97
C SER A 37 17.47 -14.90 0.44
N TYR A 38 17.31 -14.80 -0.89
CA TYR A 38 16.16 -14.13 -1.49
C TYR A 38 14.87 -14.92 -1.32
N GLU A 39 14.90 -16.25 -1.46
CA GLU A 39 13.74 -17.12 -1.19
C GLU A 39 13.24 -16.95 0.24
N ALA A 40 14.15 -16.95 1.23
CA ALA A 40 13.81 -16.72 2.63
C ALA A 40 13.19 -15.34 2.87
N ARG A 41 13.70 -14.29 2.19
CA ARG A 41 13.12 -12.94 2.27
C ARG A 41 11.73 -12.87 1.64
N ILE A 42 11.50 -13.53 0.51
CA ILE A 42 10.18 -13.58 -0.13
C ILE A 42 9.18 -14.30 0.79
N GLN A 43 9.57 -15.43 1.38
CA GLN A 43 8.74 -16.13 2.37
C GLN A 43 8.41 -15.25 3.57
N MET A 44 9.39 -14.49 4.09
CA MET A 44 9.15 -13.54 5.18
C MET A 44 8.15 -12.45 4.78
N VAL A 45 8.24 -11.93 3.55
CA VAL A 45 7.30 -10.93 3.02
C VAL A 45 5.88 -11.51 2.89
N GLU A 46 5.73 -12.75 2.45
CA GLU A 46 4.42 -13.40 2.39
C GLU A 46 3.81 -13.60 3.77
N ALA A 47 4.59 -14.11 4.73
CA ALA A 47 4.15 -14.24 6.11
C ALA A 47 3.75 -12.88 6.72
N PHE A 48 4.44 -11.81 6.34
CA PHE A 48 4.07 -10.44 6.72
C PHE A 48 2.71 -10.04 6.13
N PHE A 49 2.41 -10.39 4.87
CA PHE A 49 1.11 -10.11 4.27
C PHE A 49 -0.02 -10.93 4.89
N GLU A 50 0.22 -12.18 5.25
CA GLU A 50 -0.75 -13.00 5.99
C GLU A 50 -1.06 -12.38 7.36
N THR A 51 -0.02 -12.01 8.11
CA THR A 51 -0.17 -11.32 9.41
C THR A 51 -0.89 -9.98 9.25
N THR A 52 -0.56 -9.23 8.18
CA THR A 52 -1.23 -7.96 7.88
C THR A 52 -2.71 -8.19 7.54
N GLY A 53 -3.03 -9.28 6.84
CA GLY A 53 -4.40 -9.72 6.59
C GLY A 53 -5.21 -9.91 7.88
N GLN A 54 -4.64 -10.59 8.87
CA GLN A 54 -5.25 -10.75 10.20
C GLN A 54 -5.44 -9.40 10.91
N ILE A 55 -4.43 -8.52 10.89
CA ILE A 55 -4.54 -7.16 11.45
C ILE A 55 -5.68 -6.37 10.78
N PHE A 56 -5.90 -6.57 9.48
CA PHE A 56 -7.03 -5.93 8.77
C PHE A 56 -8.38 -6.54 9.15
N GLU A 57 -8.47 -7.82 9.47
CA GLU A 57 -9.66 -8.46 10.02
C GLU A 57 -9.98 -7.89 11.41
N ASP A 58 -8.98 -7.81 12.29
CA ASP A 58 -9.11 -7.18 13.62
C ASP A 58 -9.54 -5.71 13.50
N PHE A 59 -8.97 -4.98 12.54
CA PHE A 59 -9.38 -3.61 12.25
C PHE A 59 -10.86 -3.54 11.84
N GLN A 60 -11.34 -4.49 11.03
CA GLN A 60 -12.75 -4.56 10.64
C GLN A 60 -13.67 -4.83 11.83
N GLU A 61 -13.26 -5.67 12.77
CA GLU A 61 -13.98 -5.86 14.04
C GLU A 61 -13.98 -4.58 14.88
N SER A 62 -12.84 -3.87 14.95
CA SER A 62 -12.77 -2.56 15.59
C SER A 62 -13.70 -1.52 14.94
N LEU A 63 -14.01 -1.63 13.64
CA LEU A 63 -14.98 -0.72 13.02
C LEU A 63 -16.41 -1.03 13.48
N LEU A 64 -16.73 -2.31 13.69
CA LEU A 64 -18.02 -2.74 14.22
C LEU A 64 -18.21 -2.25 15.67
N SER A 65 -17.20 -2.37 16.52
CA SER A 65 -17.29 -1.85 17.90
C SER A 65 -17.51 -0.34 17.94
N LYS A 66 -16.74 0.42 17.14
CA LYS A 66 -16.94 1.87 17.01
C LYS A 66 -18.32 2.23 16.44
N ARG A 67 -18.89 1.41 15.56
CA ARG A 67 -20.26 1.59 15.05
C ARG A 67 -21.27 1.47 16.18
N GLN A 68 -21.15 0.44 17.01
CA GLN A 68 -22.02 0.22 18.16
C GLN A 68 -21.92 1.36 19.20
N GLU A 69 -20.72 1.88 19.45
CA GLU A 69 -20.54 3.05 20.33
C GLU A 69 -21.27 4.28 19.79
N ARG A 70 -21.15 4.54 18.48
CA ARG A 70 -21.87 5.66 17.84
C ARG A 70 -23.39 5.46 17.88
N GLU A 71 -23.88 4.24 17.68
CA GLU A 71 -25.31 3.94 17.79
C GLU A 71 -25.83 4.24 19.19
N LYS A 72 -25.09 3.86 20.25
CA LYS A 72 -25.44 4.22 21.63
C LYS A 72 -25.51 5.72 21.85
N ILE A 73 -24.52 6.48 21.35
CA ILE A 73 -24.52 7.95 21.44
C ILE A 73 -25.72 8.54 20.69
N ASN A 74 -25.99 8.06 19.48
CA ASN A 74 -27.12 8.51 18.68
C ASN A 74 -28.46 8.24 19.36
N ASP A 75 -28.63 7.07 19.97
CA ASP A 75 -29.83 6.75 20.74
C ASP A 75 -30.00 7.66 21.95
N GLN A 76 -28.93 7.94 22.70
CA GLN A 76 -28.98 8.89 23.81
C GLN A 76 -29.33 10.32 23.36
N LEU A 77 -28.73 10.80 22.26
CA LEU A 77 -29.05 12.10 21.68
C LEU A 77 -30.51 12.18 21.22
N LYS A 78 -31.01 11.11 20.59
CA LYS A 78 -32.40 10.98 20.14
C LYS A 78 -33.37 11.03 21.32
N GLU A 79 -33.09 10.30 22.40
CA GLU A 79 -33.91 10.33 23.61
C GLU A 79 -33.87 11.71 24.29
N ASN A 80 -32.69 12.33 24.44
CA ASN A 80 -32.56 13.65 25.04
C ASN A 80 -33.37 14.71 24.28
N LEU A 81 -33.21 14.76 22.96
CA LEU A 81 -33.94 15.73 22.12
C LEU A 81 -35.46 15.48 22.12
N ALA A 82 -35.89 14.23 22.17
CA ALA A 82 -37.31 13.87 22.23
C ALA A 82 -37.92 14.20 23.60
N ARG A 83 -37.21 13.88 24.69
CA ARG A 83 -37.61 14.16 26.07
C ARG A 83 -37.72 15.67 26.33
N ASN A 84 -36.80 16.44 25.76
CA ASN A 84 -36.81 17.91 25.82
C ASN A 84 -37.91 18.56 24.94
N GLY A 85 -38.73 17.76 24.24
CA GLY A 85 -39.74 18.24 23.29
C GLY A 85 -39.12 18.97 22.08
N SER A 86 -37.82 18.89 21.87
CA SER A 86 -37.07 19.67 20.89
C SER A 86 -37.08 19.06 19.50
N LEU A 87 -37.15 17.73 19.39
CA LEU A 87 -37.19 17.03 18.10
C LEU A 87 -37.88 15.67 18.23
N ARG A 88 -38.76 15.34 17.28
CA ARG A 88 -39.38 13.99 17.23
C ARG A 88 -38.33 12.97 16.79
N LYS A 89 -38.38 11.76 17.36
CA LYS A 89 -37.45 10.66 17.04
C LYS A 89 -37.33 10.40 15.53
N LYS A 90 -38.46 10.36 14.81
CA LYS A 90 -38.47 10.18 13.35
C LYS A 90 -37.75 11.29 12.57
N ASP A 91 -37.87 12.54 13.04
CA ASP A 91 -37.18 13.67 12.40
C ASP A 91 -35.68 13.62 12.70
N PHE A 92 -35.29 13.18 13.90
CA PHE A 92 -33.90 12.88 14.25
C PHE A 92 -33.32 11.82 13.33
N ASP A 93 -33.97 10.66 13.18
CA ASP A 93 -33.48 9.56 12.35
C ASP A 93 -33.25 10.03 10.90
N ARG A 94 -34.19 10.80 10.34
CA ARG A 94 -34.07 11.36 8.99
C ARG A 94 -32.87 12.30 8.86
N MET A 95 -32.62 13.13 9.87
CA MET A 95 -31.49 14.06 9.88
C MET A 95 -30.15 13.33 10.04
N MET A 96 -30.11 12.33 10.91
CA MET A 96 -28.92 11.53 11.23
C MET A 96 -28.52 10.61 10.07
N ASN A 97 -29.47 10.19 9.24
CA ASN A 97 -29.26 9.33 8.07
C ASN A 97 -28.17 9.85 7.12
N ILE A 98 -27.99 11.18 7.01
CA ILE A 98 -26.95 11.78 6.17
C ILE A 98 -25.54 11.38 6.63
N ILE A 99 -25.31 11.34 7.95
CA ILE A 99 -24.03 10.95 8.53
C ILE A 99 -23.88 9.44 8.46
N SER A 100 -24.94 8.68 8.81
CA SER A 100 -24.92 7.22 8.78
C SER A 100 -24.58 6.68 7.38
N LEU A 101 -25.25 7.18 6.34
CA LEU A 101 -24.98 6.77 4.95
C LEU A 101 -23.55 7.11 4.52
N TYR A 102 -23.04 8.28 4.90
CA TYR A 102 -21.66 8.65 4.58
C TYR A 102 -20.66 7.72 5.25
N GLN A 103 -20.84 7.44 6.55
CA GLN A 103 -19.95 6.56 7.29
C GLN A 103 -19.97 5.15 6.73
N GLU A 104 -21.15 4.62 6.38
CA GLU A 104 -21.28 3.29 5.79
C GLU A 104 -20.61 3.21 4.41
N GLN A 105 -20.82 4.21 3.54
CA GLN A 105 -20.14 4.28 2.26
C GLN A 105 -18.62 4.33 2.42
N SER A 106 -18.11 5.21 3.29
CA SER A 106 -16.67 5.32 3.52
C SER A 106 -16.07 4.06 4.15
N GLU A 107 -16.80 3.39 5.05
CA GLU A 107 -16.36 2.11 5.62
C GLU A 107 -16.28 1.01 4.54
N GLN A 108 -17.29 0.91 3.68
CA GLN A 108 -17.30 -0.04 2.56
C GLN A 108 -16.14 0.23 1.58
N GLU A 109 -15.89 1.50 1.23
CA GLU A 109 -14.77 1.90 0.39
C GLU A 109 -13.42 1.48 0.98
N ILE A 110 -13.22 1.71 2.28
CA ILE A 110 -11.97 1.36 2.96
C ILE A 110 -11.80 -0.16 3.06
N ARG A 111 -12.87 -0.91 3.36
CA ARG A 111 -12.84 -2.39 3.35
C ARG A 111 -12.45 -2.92 1.98
N LYS A 112 -13.07 -2.40 0.92
CA LYS A 112 -12.77 -2.77 -0.46
C LYS A 112 -11.31 -2.46 -0.81
N LEU A 113 -10.86 -1.22 -0.57
CA LEU A 113 -9.50 -0.76 -0.86
C LEU A 113 -8.44 -1.61 -0.13
N SER A 114 -8.67 -1.93 1.14
CA SER A 114 -7.75 -2.74 1.94
C SER A 114 -7.64 -4.16 1.40
N LYS A 115 -8.77 -4.77 1.00
CA LYS A 115 -8.81 -6.11 0.41
C LYS A 115 -8.12 -6.14 -0.96
N GLU A 116 -8.37 -5.14 -1.79
CA GLU A 116 -7.72 -5.00 -3.10
C GLU A 116 -6.20 -4.85 -2.94
N TYR A 117 -5.75 -3.98 -2.04
CA TYR A 117 -4.33 -3.80 -1.73
C TYR A 117 -3.65 -5.11 -1.29
N LEU A 118 -4.21 -5.82 -0.31
CA LEU A 118 -3.63 -7.09 0.14
C LEU A 118 -3.60 -8.15 -0.98
N GLY A 119 -4.67 -8.22 -1.78
CA GLY A 119 -4.73 -9.11 -2.93
C GLY A 119 -3.66 -8.79 -3.97
N GLU A 120 -3.40 -7.51 -4.23
CA GLU A 120 -2.32 -7.06 -5.10
C GLU A 120 -0.94 -7.37 -4.52
N GLN A 121 -0.71 -7.10 -3.23
CA GLN A 121 0.56 -7.41 -2.56
C GLN A 121 0.89 -8.91 -2.62
N THR A 122 -0.12 -9.77 -2.41
CA THR A 122 0.04 -11.22 -2.51
C THR A 122 0.41 -11.63 -3.94
N LYS A 123 -0.23 -11.04 -4.96
CA LYS A 123 0.12 -11.30 -6.38
C LYS A 123 1.54 -10.85 -6.71
N LEU A 124 1.97 -9.69 -6.22
CA LEU A 124 3.32 -9.17 -6.45
C LEU A 124 4.39 -10.06 -5.79
N ALA A 125 4.12 -10.57 -4.58
CA ALA A 125 5.00 -11.54 -3.92
C ALA A 125 5.13 -12.84 -4.72
N GLN A 126 4.00 -13.36 -5.22
CA GLN A 126 3.99 -14.55 -6.06
C GLN A 126 4.76 -14.33 -7.38
N GLN A 127 4.61 -13.16 -8.02
CA GLN A 127 5.39 -12.79 -9.21
C GLN A 127 6.89 -12.73 -8.92
N LEU A 128 7.30 -12.21 -7.76
CA LEU A 128 8.70 -12.21 -7.34
C LEU A 128 9.24 -13.62 -7.12
N ARG A 129 8.44 -14.51 -6.50
CA ARG A 129 8.81 -15.91 -6.31
C ARG A 129 9.01 -16.63 -7.64
N GLU A 130 8.07 -16.47 -8.57
CA GLU A 130 8.14 -17.08 -9.90
C GLU A 130 9.31 -16.52 -10.70
N GLY A 131 9.52 -15.21 -10.64
CA GLY A 131 10.66 -14.55 -11.28
C GLY A 131 12.01 -14.98 -10.69
N LEU A 132 12.11 -15.23 -9.39
CA LEU A 132 13.33 -15.74 -8.78
C LEU A 132 13.62 -17.19 -9.22
N LYS A 133 12.58 -18.00 -9.39
CA LYS A 133 12.72 -19.36 -9.94
C LYS A 133 13.24 -19.30 -11.39
N SER A 134 12.65 -18.45 -12.23
CA SER A 134 13.12 -18.29 -13.62
C SER A 134 14.54 -17.70 -13.67
N PHE A 135 14.91 -16.82 -12.73
CA PHE A 135 16.26 -16.30 -12.60
C PHE A 135 17.30 -17.39 -12.40
N LYS A 136 17.00 -18.34 -11.50
CA LYS A 136 17.87 -19.48 -11.21
C LYS A 136 18.09 -20.29 -12.49
N ASP A 137 17.01 -20.62 -13.19
CA ASP A 137 17.06 -21.38 -14.43
C ASP A 137 17.85 -20.63 -15.52
N ALA A 138 17.55 -19.33 -15.74
CA ALA A 138 18.23 -18.48 -16.72
C ALA A 138 19.74 -18.34 -16.45
N LEU A 139 20.14 -18.22 -15.18
CA LEU A 139 21.55 -18.16 -14.80
C LEU A 139 22.28 -19.48 -15.10
N THR A 140 21.66 -20.62 -14.81
CA THR A 140 22.26 -21.93 -15.14
C THR A 140 22.39 -22.15 -16.64
N GLN A 141 21.50 -21.54 -17.44
CA GLN A 141 21.48 -21.65 -18.90
C GLN A 141 22.26 -20.51 -19.61
N GLY A 142 22.80 -19.55 -18.86
CA GLY A 142 23.56 -18.41 -19.42
C GLY A 142 22.70 -17.38 -20.18
N GLN A 143 21.40 -17.33 -19.93
CA GLN A 143 20.43 -16.47 -20.63
C GLN A 143 20.41 -15.05 -20.04
N ALA A 144 21.41 -14.24 -20.39
CA ALA A 144 21.57 -12.87 -19.87
C ALA A 144 20.38 -11.93 -20.16
N GLN A 145 19.58 -12.22 -21.19
CA GLN A 145 18.40 -11.43 -21.55
C GLN A 145 17.26 -11.62 -20.53
N GLU A 146 17.00 -12.85 -20.10
CA GLU A 146 15.96 -13.17 -19.11
C GLU A 146 16.29 -12.56 -17.73
N VAL A 147 17.58 -12.48 -17.39
CA VAL A 147 18.06 -11.77 -16.19
C VAL A 147 17.70 -10.27 -16.23
N LYS A 148 17.83 -9.62 -17.39
CA LYS A 148 17.45 -8.20 -17.54
C LYS A 148 15.95 -8.00 -17.46
N GLU A 149 15.17 -8.93 -18.00
CA GLU A 149 13.71 -8.90 -17.93
C GLU A 149 13.21 -8.98 -16.49
N LEU A 150 13.82 -9.85 -15.67
CA LEU A 150 13.52 -9.91 -14.25
C LEU A 150 13.87 -8.61 -13.51
N GLN A 151 15.00 -7.97 -13.82
CA GLN A 151 15.35 -6.68 -13.21
C GLN A 151 14.31 -5.61 -13.54
N THR A 152 13.77 -5.62 -14.76
CA THR A 152 12.68 -4.73 -15.16
C THR A 152 11.40 -5.04 -14.38
N LEU A 153 11.02 -6.33 -14.28
CA LEU A 153 9.88 -6.76 -13.50
C LEU A 153 9.98 -6.31 -12.02
N ILE A 154 11.14 -6.48 -11.39
CA ILE A 154 11.36 -6.05 -9.99
C ILE A 154 11.14 -4.54 -9.84
N LYS A 155 11.65 -3.73 -10.78
CA LYS A 155 11.45 -2.27 -10.75
C LYS A 155 9.98 -1.89 -10.88
N GLU A 156 9.25 -2.56 -11.76
CA GLU A 156 7.81 -2.35 -11.94
C GLU A 156 7.03 -2.73 -10.68
N ILE A 157 7.36 -3.85 -10.05
CA ILE A 157 6.76 -4.30 -8.79
C ILE A 157 6.98 -3.28 -7.68
N LEU A 158 8.22 -2.81 -7.50
CA LEU A 158 8.55 -1.81 -6.48
C LEU A 158 7.79 -0.50 -6.70
N THR A 159 7.72 -0.03 -7.95
CA THR A 159 6.99 1.19 -8.29
C THR A 159 5.50 1.05 -7.96
N LYS A 160 4.87 -0.07 -8.34
CA LYS A 160 3.46 -0.34 -8.04
C LYS A 160 3.20 -0.47 -6.54
N GLN A 161 4.11 -1.08 -5.77
CA GLN A 161 3.99 -1.17 -4.32
C GLN A 161 3.98 0.21 -3.68
N ASP A 162 4.90 1.09 -4.07
CA ASP A 162 5.00 2.44 -3.51
C ASP A 162 3.76 3.29 -3.85
N GLU A 163 3.29 3.24 -5.09
CA GLU A 163 2.08 3.95 -5.52
C GLU A 163 0.86 3.49 -4.70
N SER A 164 0.63 2.18 -4.63
CA SER A 164 -0.52 1.61 -3.92
C SER A 164 -0.44 1.88 -2.41
N LYS A 165 0.76 1.82 -1.82
CA LYS A 165 0.98 2.13 -0.40
C LYS A 165 0.60 3.58 -0.07
N ILE A 166 1.02 4.53 -0.92
CA ILE A 166 0.71 5.95 -0.72
C ILE A 166 -0.80 6.18 -0.77
N GLU A 167 -1.49 5.59 -1.76
CA GLU A 167 -2.93 5.71 -1.91
C GLU A 167 -3.69 5.16 -0.69
N VAL A 168 -3.41 3.91 -0.31
CA VAL A 168 -4.08 3.22 0.80
C VAL A 168 -3.83 3.95 2.13
N THR A 169 -2.58 4.35 2.39
CA THR A 169 -2.23 5.08 3.61
C THR A 169 -2.96 6.42 3.69
N SER A 170 -3.07 7.15 2.57
CA SER A 170 -3.79 8.41 2.54
C SER A 170 -5.27 8.22 2.84
N LYS A 171 -5.91 7.23 2.19
CA LYS A 171 -7.34 6.95 2.38
C LYS A 171 -7.67 6.49 3.80
N LEU A 172 -6.84 5.64 4.38
CA LEU A 172 -7.01 5.18 5.77
C LEU A 172 -6.92 6.35 6.76
N LYS A 173 -5.94 7.24 6.61
CA LYS A 173 -5.79 8.42 7.48
C LYS A 173 -7.00 9.36 7.37
N GLU A 174 -7.50 9.59 6.16
CA GLU A 174 -8.69 10.41 5.93
C GLU A 174 -9.93 9.83 6.61
N PHE A 175 -10.13 8.52 6.46
CA PHE A 175 -11.24 7.82 7.10
C PHE A 175 -11.16 7.90 8.62
N GLN A 176 -9.99 7.63 9.20
CA GLN A 176 -9.77 7.72 10.65
C GLN A 176 -10.04 9.14 11.17
N GLN A 177 -9.54 10.16 10.49
CA GLN A 177 -9.80 11.56 10.85
C GLN A 177 -11.29 11.89 10.77
N GLY A 178 -11.98 11.46 9.71
CA GLY A 178 -13.43 11.68 9.55
C GLY A 178 -14.26 10.99 10.63
N GLN A 179 -13.89 9.76 11.02
CA GLN A 179 -14.53 9.03 12.12
C GLN A 179 -14.33 9.75 13.45
N GLN A 180 -13.08 10.15 13.75
CA GLN A 180 -12.74 10.86 14.99
C GLN A 180 -13.51 12.18 15.12
N GLN A 181 -13.48 13.01 14.09
CA GLN A 181 -14.21 14.29 14.06
C GLN A 181 -15.73 14.10 14.25
N THR A 182 -16.30 13.06 13.65
CA THR A 182 -17.73 12.76 13.83
C THR A 182 -18.04 12.32 15.25
N SER A 183 -17.17 11.49 15.84
CA SER A 183 -17.32 11.04 17.22
C SER A 183 -17.21 12.21 18.20
N GLU A 184 -16.27 13.13 18.00
CA GLU A 184 -16.11 14.35 18.80
C GLU A 184 -17.35 15.24 18.70
N MET A 185 -17.83 15.53 17.49
CA MET A 185 -19.04 16.34 17.28
C MET A 185 -20.28 15.75 17.97
N LEU A 186 -20.44 14.43 17.94
CA LEU A 186 -21.54 13.74 18.63
C LEU A 186 -21.35 13.74 20.15
N GLY A 187 -20.12 13.53 20.62
CA GLY A 187 -19.76 13.61 22.04
C GLY A 187 -20.01 14.99 22.64
N ASP A 188 -19.64 16.06 21.93
CA ASP A 188 -19.87 17.45 22.34
C ASP A 188 -21.35 17.78 22.47
N LEU A 189 -22.20 17.24 21.59
CA LEU A 189 -23.66 17.38 21.71
C LEU A 189 -24.18 16.60 22.91
N LEU A 190 -23.66 15.40 23.14
CA LEU A 190 -24.11 14.55 24.24
C LEU A 190 -23.73 15.15 25.60
N ALA A 191 -22.56 15.76 25.71
CA ALA A 191 -22.08 16.45 26.90
C ALA A 191 -22.99 17.61 27.35
N ARG A 192 -23.81 18.17 26.43
CA ARG A 192 -24.81 19.20 26.77
C ARG A 192 -26.05 18.64 27.47
N GLY A 193 -26.28 17.32 27.39
CA GLY A 193 -27.34 16.62 28.12
C GLY A 193 -28.72 17.25 27.94
N GLU A 194 -29.30 17.73 29.03
CA GLU A 194 -30.64 18.29 29.10
C GLU A 194 -30.77 19.68 28.46
N ASP A 195 -29.67 20.42 28.31
CA ASP A 195 -29.67 21.73 27.64
C ASP A 195 -29.61 21.60 26.11
N LEU A 196 -29.51 20.38 25.59
CA LEU A 196 -29.42 20.11 24.16
C LEU A 196 -30.71 20.55 23.44
N LYS A 197 -30.56 21.51 22.53
CA LYS A 197 -31.65 22.01 21.67
C LYS A 197 -31.47 21.54 20.24
N ILE A 198 -32.58 21.50 19.50
CA ILE A 198 -32.58 21.23 18.05
C ILE A 198 -31.65 22.16 17.27
N ARG A 199 -31.46 23.40 17.73
CA ARG A 199 -30.55 24.38 17.09
C ARG A 199 -29.11 23.88 17.11
N ASP A 200 -28.66 23.31 18.23
CA ASP A 200 -27.30 22.80 18.37
C ASP A 200 -27.06 21.59 17.47
N PHE A 201 -28.04 20.67 17.40
CA PHE A 201 -28.01 19.54 16.49
C PHE A 201 -27.95 19.98 15.01
N LYS A 202 -28.76 20.98 14.62
CA LYS A 202 -28.72 21.56 13.26
C LYS A 202 -27.39 22.24 12.95
N ALA A 203 -26.80 22.93 13.94
CA ALA A 203 -25.48 23.54 13.79
C ALA A 203 -24.42 22.48 13.53
N MET A 204 -24.40 21.39 14.31
CA MET A 204 -23.49 20.25 14.10
C MET A 204 -23.65 19.64 12.71
N LEU A 205 -24.87 19.40 12.23
CA LEU A 205 -25.08 18.84 10.88
C LEU A 205 -24.60 19.79 9.77
N THR A 206 -24.71 21.10 9.98
CA THR A 206 -24.22 22.10 9.03
C THR A 206 -22.70 22.10 9.00
N GLU A 207 -22.08 22.04 10.18
CA GLU A 207 -20.64 21.95 10.35
C GLU A 207 -20.07 20.66 9.74
N PHE A 208 -20.70 19.51 10.01
CA PHE A 208 -20.36 18.24 9.39
C PHE A 208 -20.37 18.32 7.85
N LYS A 209 -21.42 18.91 7.28
CA LYS A 209 -21.53 19.09 5.81
C LYS A 209 -20.44 20.03 5.28
N ARG A 210 -20.12 21.11 6.00
CA ARG A 210 -19.06 22.06 5.64
C ARG A 210 -17.70 21.36 5.62
N GLN A 211 -17.32 20.71 6.71
CA GLN A 211 -16.06 19.98 6.82
C GLN A 211 -15.94 18.89 5.74
N ARG A 212 -17.03 18.15 5.47
CA ARG A 212 -17.04 17.16 4.39
C ARG A 212 -16.73 17.77 3.03
N LYS A 213 -17.37 18.90 2.69
CA LYS A 213 -17.11 19.59 1.42
C LYS A 213 -15.68 20.08 1.33
N GLU A 214 -15.14 20.64 2.42
CA GLU A 214 -13.76 21.12 2.47
C GLU A 214 -12.75 19.99 2.29
N ARG A 215 -12.98 18.81 2.92
CA ARG A 215 -12.14 17.64 2.71
C ARG A 215 -12.13 17.19 1.25
N ILE A 216 -13.30 17.10 0.61
CA ILE A 216 -13.40 16.72 -0.81
C ILE A 216 -12.68 17.74 -1.70
N ALA A 217 -12.92 19.04 -1.49
CA ALA A 217 -12.27 20.09 -2.27
C ALA A 217 -10.75 20.10 -2.09
N CYS A 218 -10.26 19.89 -0.86
CA CYS A 218 -8.83 19.77 -0.58
C CYS A 218 -8.21 18.57 -1.30
N GLN A 219 -8.92 17.43 -1.34
CA GLN A 219 -8.47 16.23 -2.07
C GLN A 219 -8.39 16.47 -3.58
N GLU A 220 -9.42 17.07 -4.16
CA GLU A 220 -9.42 17.39 -5.60
C GLU A 220 -8.28 18.34 -5.95
N ARG A 221 -8.02 19.36 -5.12
CA ARG A 221 -6.90 20.27 -5.31
C ARG A 221 -5.56 19.54 -5.26
N ARG A 222 -5.32 18.70 -4.24
CA ARG A 222 -4.05 17.95 -4.11
C ARG A 222 -3.86 16.97 -5.27
N ARG A 223 -4.93 16.32 -5.74
CA ARG A 223 -4.87 15.46 -6.93
C ARG A 223 -4.48 16.24 -8.18
N GLN A 224 -5.02 17.44 -8.34
CA GLN A 224 -4.67 18.31 -9.45
C GLN A 224 -3.21 18.79 -9.36
N GLU A 225 -2.76 19.22 -8.19
CA GLU A 225 -1.36 19.62 -7.94
C GLU A 225 -0.37 18.49 -8.27
N VAL A 226 -0.67 17.25 -7.85
CA VAL A 226 0.17 16.09 -8.18
C VAL A 226 0.17 15.81 -9.69
N LYS A 227 -1.00 15.91 -10.34
CA LYS A 227 -1.11 15.72 -11.79
C LYS A 227 -0.30 16.76 -12.55
N ASP A 228 -0.36 18.02 -12.14
CA ASP A 228 0.37 19.11 -12.77
C ASP A 228 1.88 18.93 -12.58
N MET A 229 2.32 18.61 -11.36
CA MET A 229 3.72 18.32 -11.05
C MET A 229 4.27 17.14 -11.87
N LEU A 230 3.51 16.04 -11.98
CA LEU A 230 3.91 14.90 -12.81
C LEU A 230 3.94 15.28 -14.31
N GLY A 231 3.04 16.16 -14.74
CA GLY A 231 3.03 16.74 -16.08
C GLY A 231 4.32 17.51 -16.38
N GLU A 232 4.74 18.39 -15.46
CA GLU A 232 5.99 19.15 -15.56
C GLU A 232 7.22 18.24 -15.60
N PHE A 233 7.28 17.22 -14.74
CA PHE A 233 8.38 16.25 -14.76
C PHE A 233 8.44 15.47 -16.08
N LYS A 234 7.28 15.11 -16.65
CA LYS A 234 7.21 14.43 -17.94
C LYS A 234 7.67 15.33 -19.08
N ALA A 235 7.23 16.59 -19.12
CA ALA A 235 7.66 17.57 -20.11
C ALA A 235 9.19 17.77 -20.07
N LYS A 236 9.74 17.94 -18.86
CA LYS A 236 11.18 18.11 -18.65
C LYS A 236 11.99 16.89 -19.11
N ARG A 237 11.51 15.67 -18.85
CA ARG A 237 12.15 14.44 -19.36
C ARG A 237 12.18 14.42 -20.89
N THR A 238 11.06 14.73 -21.54
CA THR A 238 11.01 14.75 -23.02
C THR A 238 11.88 15.84 -23.63
N GLU A 239 12.02 16.99 -22.96
CA GLU A 239 12.92 18.07 -23.37
C GLU A 239 14.38 17.63 -23.27
N THR A 240 14.80 17.08 -22.12
CA THR A 240 16.16 16.56 -21.94
C THR A 240 16.51 15.43 -22.92
N GLU A 241 15.55 14.56 -23.25
CA GLU A 241 15.75 13.52 -24.27
C GLU A 241 15.92 14.11 -25.68
N ARG A 242 15.13 15.14 -26.03
CA ARG A 242 15.29 15.86 -27.31
C ARG A 242 16.63 16.57 -27.40
N GLU A 243 17.06 17.24 -26.33
CA GLU A 243 18.37 17.91 -26.26
C GLU A 243 19.52 16.90 -26.44
N ARG A 244 19.44 15.73 -25.79
CA ARG A 244 20.44 14.66 -25.96
C ARG A 244 20.49 14.12 -27.39
N LEU A 245 19.33 13.95 -28.03
CA LEU A 245 19.26 13.50 -29.43
C LEU A 245 19.81 14.54 -30.40
N ALA A 246 19.59 15.84 -30.15
CA ALA A 246 20.13 16.92 -30.96
C ALA A 246 21.68 16.96 -30.89
N VAL A 247 22.26 16.84 -29.69
CA VAL A 247 23.72 16.81 -29.51
C VAL A 247 24.37 15.60 -30.20
N LEU A 248 23.68 14.46 -30.28
CA LEU A 248 24.16 13.26 -30.98
C LEU A 248 24.05 13.35 -32.51
N GLN A 249 23.27 14.28 -33.05
CA GLN A 249 23.14 14.52 -34.50
C GLN A 249 24.10 15.59 -35.01
N GLU A 250 24.65 16.42 -34.12
CA GLU A 250 25.65 17.45 -34.45
C GLU A 250 27.10 16.99 -34.25
N ALA A 251 27.33 15.81 -33.66
CA ALA A 251 28.63 15.19 -33.43
C ALA A 251 28.95 14.10 -34.46
#